data_AF-A0A4Q9DQY9-F1
#
_entry.id   AF-A0A4Q9DQY9-F1
#
_cell.length_a   1.000
_cell.length_b   1.000
_cell.length_c   1.000
_cell.angle_alpha   90.00
_cell.angle_beta   90.00
_cell.angle_gamma   90.00
#
_symmetry.space_group_name_H-M   'P 1'
#
loop_
_entity.id
_entity.type
_entity.pdbx_description
1 polymer ?
#
loop_
_entity_poly.entity_id
_entity_poly.type
_entity_poly.pdbx_seq_one_letter_code
_entity_poly.pdbx_strand_id
1 'polypeptide(L)'
;MMTSKKMTAFVLGTAVALSSALPVLAADGSTEAVAPVVKTDAQVAADLGMLQGEGSGVTDAYLAKATTRLQAAILFLRLKGLEQTALAYKGMDNFTDAASVSEANKAILGYLKANPSLGWSGTGSGTFEPSAGVTAQQYYKVLLESLGYKQDSDFTYDGVLAFANKQGLTQVAGAGSLRNGHIAAATLEALKAKVKGGSKTLADTLAEQKVIDAAKAAETQYARINIAANPDFGAYLTDSAGSTLYWYTKDMENMSMCKDQCAVNWPIYYADNMQIPAELNAGDFKSIVREDGKKQTTYKGMPLYYFAKDEKAGDTKGQGVNNVWYAASYSAVTVAKDEKLGSYLADGKGMALYLYTKDTENKSVCKGTCEANWPIFYSEHITSSGDLKAPDFTVITRDDGTKQTAYKGAPLYYWVKDAKPGDVTGQGVGSVWYVIDPTTSSKQSAAPETSKGKAYAMDIAGFKFTQPELTVEVGSTVTFTNKDKIAKHNVVSDALVEGKPLFATPLLADGESYTLTFNQPGEYTYFCEPHKESMKGKIIVK
;
A
#
# COMPACT_ATOMS: atom_id res chain seq x y z
N MET A 1 -81.70 -60.47 -11.83
CA MET A 1 -81.89 -60.40 -13.29
C MET A 1 -80.62 -59.85 -13.92
N MET A 2 -80.11 -60.56 -14.94
CA MET A 2 -79.32 -60.05 -16.08
C MET A 2 -78.05 -59.24 -15.77
N THR A 3 -76.86 -59.86 -15.87
CA THR A 3 -75.97 -59.86 -17.06
C THR A 3 -75.49 -58.47 -17.47
N SER A 4 -74.19 -58.20 -17.34
CA SER A 4 -73.33 -58.01 -18.51
C SER A 4 -71.84 -58.00 -18.11
N LYS A 5 -71.03 -58.45 -19.06
CA LYS A 5 -69.61 -58.80 -19.01
C LYS A 5 -68.82 -57.71 -19.75
N LYS A 6 -67.51 -57.60 -19.39
CA LYS A 6 -66.36 -57.01 -20.14
C LYS A 6 -66.26 -55.48 -20.09
N MET A 7 -65.09 -54.84 -19.99
CA MET A 7 -63.72 -55.23 -20.36
C MET A 7 -62.66 -54.32 -19.68
N THR A 8 -61.50 -54.89 -19.38
CA THR A 8 -60.13 -54.32 -19.42
C THR A 8 -59.78 -53.08 -18.59
N ALA A 9 -58.87 -53.25 -17.61
CA ALA A 9 -57.49 -52.74 -17.70
C ALA A 9 -56.72 -53.08 -16.41
N PHE A 10 -55.52 -53.57 -16.61
CA PHE A 10 -54.61 -54.16 -15.65
C PHE A 10 -53.69 -53.08 -15.10
N VAL A 11 -53.74 -52.76 -13.80
CA VAL A 11 -52.56 -52.27 -13.05
C VAL A 11 -52.69 -52.74 -11.60
N LEU A 12 -51.79 -53.65 -11.23
CA LEU A 12 -51.70 -54.30 -9.93
C LEU A 12 -51.01 -53.34 -8.94
N GLY A 13 -51.75 -52.82 -7.96
CA GLY A 13 -51.21 -52.07 -6.84
C GLY A 13 -51.24 -52.94 -5.58
N THR A 14 -50.12 -53.56 -5.22
CA THR A 14 -49.94 -54.23 -3.93
C THR A 14 -48.94 -53.45 -3.09
N ALA A 15 -49.45 -52.89 -1.99
CA ALA A 15 -48.68 -52.26 -0.93
C ALA A 15 -47.82 -53.30 -0.20
N VAL A 16 -46.55 -52.97 0.01
CA VAL A 16 -45.66 -53.63 0.97
C VAL A 16 -45.00 -52.53 1.79
N ALA A 17 -45.18 -52.59 3.10
CA ALA A 17 -44.50 -51.72 4.05
C ALA A 17 -43.00 -52.06 4.08
N LEU A 18 -42.14 -51.08 3.75
CA LEU A 18 -40.70 -51.15 3.98
C LEU A 18 -40.32 -50.20 5.12
N SER A 19 -39.78 -50.81 6.19
CA SER A 19 -38.95 -50.15 7.19
C SER A 19 -37.73 -49.54 6.49
N SER A 20 -37.68 -48.21 6.39
CA SER A 20 -36.54 -47.49 5.83
C SER A 20 -35.45 -47.35 6.89
N ALA A 21 -34.41 -48.17 6.77
CA ALA A 21 -33.10 -47.85 7.31
C ALA A 21 -32.62 -46.55 6.66
N LEU A 22 -32.55 -45.47 7.43
CA LEU A 22 -31.95 -44.22 6.99
C LEU A 22 -30.43 -44.44 6.85
N PRO A 23 -29.80 -44.07 5.72
CA PRO A 23 -28.36 -44.02 5.66
C PRO A 23 -27.90 -42.92 6.62
N VAL A 24 -27.05 -43.29 7.58
CA VAL A 24 -26.25 -42.32 8.34
C VAL A 24 -25.32 -41.65 7.35
N LEU A 25 -25.71 -40.48 6.85
CA LEU A 25 -24.78 -39.53 6.27
C LEU A 25 -23.83 -39.15 7.40
N ALA A 26 -22.59 -39.62 7.32
CA ALA A 26 -21.50 -38.98 8.03
C ALA A 26 -21.48 -37.52 7.54
N ALA A 27 -21.95 -36.61 8.39
CA ALA A 27 -21.63 -35.21 8.23
C ALA A 27 -20.11 -35.14 8.36
N ASP A 28 -19.43 -34.91 7.24
CA ASP A 28 -18.04 -34.51 7.25
C ASP A 28 -18.02 -33.13 7.91
N GLY A 29 -17.91 -33.14 9.24
CA GLY A 29 -17.88 -31.96 10.09
C GLY A 29 -16.52 -31.29 9.99
N SER A 30 -16.05 -30.98 8.79
CA SER A 30 -15.03 -29.95 8.62
C SER A 30 -15.74 -28.61 8.84
N THR A 31 -15.85 -28.22 10.10
CA THR A 31 -16.10 -26.81 10.43
C THR A 31 -14.89 -26.03 9.92
N GLU A 32 -14.94 -25.54 8.68
CA GLU A 32 -13.96 -24.58 8.20
C GLU A 32 -13.90 -23.44 9.21
N ALA A 33 -12.69 -23.17 9.72
CA ALA A 33 -12.48 -22.08 10.64
C ALA A 33 -12.94 -20.79 9.96
N VAL A 34 -13.90 -20.08 10.55
CA VAL A 34 -14.27 -18.74 10.07
C VAL A 34 -12.99 -17.90 10.07
N ALA A 35 -12.61 -17.43 8.88
CA ALA A 35 -11.43 -16.60 8.71
C ALA A 35 -11.53 -15.37 9.62
N PRO A 36 -10.42 -14.93 10.26
CA PRO A 36 -10.46 -13.76 11.11
C PRO A 36 -10.85 -12.53 10.29
N VAL A 37 -11.61 -11.61 10.87
CA VAL A 37 -11.85 -10.31 10.26
C VAL A 37 -10.63 -9.45 10.53
N VAL A 38 -9.92 -9.06 9.47
CA VAL A 38 -8.69 -8.25 9.60
C VAL A 38 -8.87 -6.97 8.83
N LYS A 39 -8.77 -5.83 9.54
CA LYS A 39 -8.92 -4.49 8.95
C LYS A 39 -7.71 -3.62 9.24
N THR A 40 -7.34 -2.78 8.28
CA THR A 40 -6.34 -1.74 8.51
C THR A 40 -6.91 -0.57 9.31
N ASP A 41 -6.04 0.22 9.91
CA ASP A 41 -6.42 1.48 10.57
C ASP A 41 -7.25 2.39 9.65
N ALA A 42 -6.88 2.47 8.37
CA ALA A 42 -7.60 3.25 7.38
C ALA A 42 -9.03 2.72 7.14
N GLN A 43 -9.21 1.40 7.06
CA GLN A 43 -10.51 0.79 6.85
C GLN A 43 -11.44 1.03 8.04
N VAL A 44 -10.96 0.83 9.27
CA VAL A 44 -11.77 1.10 10.47
C VAL A 44 -12.11 2.59 10.57
N ALA A 45 -11.14 3.49 10.31
CA ALA A 45 -11.42 4.92 10.29
C ALA A 45 -12.45 5.32 9.22
N ALA A 46 -12.45 4.64 8.07
CA ALA A 46 -13.43 4.86 7.00
C ALA A 46 -14.83 4.34 7.38
N ASP A 47 -14.91 3.15 7.96
CA ASP A 47 -16.15 2.55 8.47
C ASP A 47 -16.82 3.43 9.55
N LEU A 48 -16.02 4.13 10.34
CA LEU A 48 -16.49 5.11 11.34
C LEU A 48 -16.85 6.48 10.73
N GLY A 49 -16.66 6.68 9.43
CA GLY A 49 -16.82 7.97 8.75
C GLY A 49 -15.75 9.00 9.10
N MET A 50 -14.73 8.63 9.87
CA MET A 50 -13.64 9.50 10.29
C MET A 50 -12.65 9.77 9.18
N LEU A 51 -12.51 8.84 8.22
CA LEU A 51 -11.71 9.04 7.02
C LEU A 51 -12.57 8.81 5.78
N GLN A 52 -12.86 9.87 5.03
CA GLN A 52 -13.83 9.81 3.94
C GLN A 52 -13.21 9.60 2.56
N GLY A 53 -11.89 9.80 2.43
CA GLY A 53 -11.19 9.64 1.15
C GLY A 53 -11.53 10.74 0.15
N GLU A 54 -11.38 10.42 -1.14
CA GLU A 54 -11.72 11.29 -2.27
C GLU A 54 -12.15 10.43 -3.46
N GLY A 55 -13.16 10.88 -4.21
CA GLY A 55 -13.67 10.14 -5.37
C GLY A 55 -14.06 8.70 -5.01
N SER A 56 -13.22 7.74 -5.39
CA SER A 56 -13.33 6.30 -5.12
C SER A 56 -13.15 5.89 -3.65
N GLY A 57 -13.14 6.84 -2.71
CA GLY A 57 -13.06 6.60 -1.28
C GLY A 57 -11.64 6.55 -0.73
N VAL A 58 -11.43 5.73 0.30
CA VAL A 58 -10.13 5.59 0.99
C VAL A 58 -9.29 4.54 0.27
N THR A 59 -8.50 4.98 -0.71
CA THR A 59 -7.59 4.15 -1.50
C THR A 59 -6.14 4.26 -1.00
N ASP A 60 -5.26 3.32 -1.38
CA ASP A 60 -3.83 3.42 -1.05
C ASP A 60 -3.19 4.72 -1.58
N ALA A 61 -3.59 5.15 -2.79
CA ALA A 61 -3.16 6.42 -3.36
C ALA A 61 -3.61 7.61 -2.51
N TYR A 62 -4.83 7.57 -1.95
CA TYR A 62 -5.30 8.58 -0.99
C TYR A 62 -4.49 8.54 0.31
N LEU A 63 -4.25 7.35 0.87
CA LEU A 63 -3.50 7.15 2.11
C LEU A 63 -2.06 7.66 2.01
N ALA A 64 -1.46 7.60 0.82
CA ALA A 64 -0.13 8.09 0.54
C ALA A 64 -0.03 9.62 0.42
N LYS A 65 -1.13 10.36 0.23
CA LYS A 65 -1.08 11.83 0.10
C LYS A 65 -0.71 12.50 1.42
N ALA A 66 0.06 13.57 1.34
CA ALA A 66 0.33 14.45 2.47
C ALA A 66 -0.97 15.04 3.01
N THR A 67 -1.09 15.06 4.34
CA THR A 67 -2.27 15.61 5.00
C THR A 67 -2.13 17.12 5.12
N THR A 68 -3.18 17.82 4.69
CA THR A 68 -3.26 19.27 4.76
C THR A 68 -3.83 19.77 6.09
N ARG A 69 -3.51 21.02 6.45
CA ARG A 69 -4.03 21.71 7.63
C ARG A 69 -5.54 21.78 7.64
N LEU A 70 -6.16 22.00 6.46
CA LEU A 70 -7.61 21.99 6.32
C LEU A 70 -8.20 20.59 6.60
N GLN A 71 -7.61 19.51 6.08
CA GLN A 71 -8.09 18.16 6.36
C GLN A 71 -8.03 17.82 7.85
N ALA A 72 -6.96 18.20 8.54
CA ALA A 72 -6.87 18.02 10.00
C ALA A 72 -7.93 18.83 10.75
N ALA A 73 -8.27 20.04 10.29
CA ALA A 73 -9.33 20.86 10.88
C ALA A 73 -10.74 20.28 10.67
N ILE A 74 -11.02 19.76 9.47
CA ILE A 74 -12.28 19.06 9.17
C ILE A 74 -12.42 17.83 10.07
N LEU A 75 -11.36 17.04 10.20
CA LEU A 75 -11.36 15.86 11.05
C LEU A 75 -11.54 16.21 12.53
N PHE A 76 -10.93 17.29 13.00
CA PHE A 76 -11.21 17.82 14.34
C PHE A 76 -12.70 18.15 14.53
N LEU A 77 -13.30 18.89 13.59
CA LEU A 77 -14.72 19.23 13.65
C LEU A 77 -15.58 17.97 13.66
N ARG A 78 -15.21 16.93 12.90
CA ARG A 78 -15.89 15.63 12.91
C ARG A 78 -15.79 14.95 14.26
N LEU A 79 -14.60 14.91 14.86
CA LEU A 79 -14.36 14.39 16.23
C LEU A 79 -15.06 15.24 17.31
N LYS A 80 -15.55 16.43 16.97
CA LYS A 80 -16.40 17.27 17.84
C LYS A 80 -17.90 17.19 17.51
N GLY A 81 -18.30 16.44 16.48
CA GLY A 81 -19.68 16.42 15.99
C GLY A 81 -20.13 17.74 15.33
N LEU A 82 -19.19 18.60 14.92
CA LEU A 82 -19.44 19.95 14.42
C LEU A 82 -19.28 20.10 12.91
N GLU A 83 -18.86 19.05 12.19
CA GLU A 83 -18.60 19.13 10.74
C GLU A 83 -19.82 19.63 9.95
N GLN A 84 -21.00 19.06 10.20
CA GLN A 84 -22.23 19.47 9.50
C GLN A 84 -22.64 20.90 9.86
N THR A 85 -22.46 21.30 11.12
CA THR A 85 -22.68 22.68 11.57
C THR A 85 -21.76 23.65 10.83
N ALA A 86 -20.49 23.30 10.67
CA ALA A 86 -19.51 24.11 9.95
C ALA A 86 -19.81 24.19 8.45
N LEU A 87 -20.21 23.08 7.82
CA LEU A 87 -20.65 23.04 6.42
C LEU A 87 -21.89 23.90 6.17
N ALA A 88 -22.79 23.99 7.14
CA ALA A 88 -24.01 24.79 7.06
C ALA A 88 -23.79 26.29 7.34
N TYR A 89 -22.59 26.69 7.79
CA TYR A 89 -22.30 28.05 8.22
C TYR A 89 -22.44 29.06 7.06
N LYS A 90 -23.07 30.22 7.35
CA LYS A 90 -23.40 31.27 6.37
C LYS A 90 -22.75 32.63 6.65
N GLY A 91 -21.83 32.71 7.61
CA GLY A 91 -21.14 33.95 7.92
C GLY A 91 -20.29 34.43 6.75
N MET A 92 -20.23 35.75 6.55
CA MET A 92 -19.49 36.37 5.44
C MET A 92 -18.02 36.66 5.77
N ASP A 93 -17.66 36.77 7.06
CA ASP A 93 -16.26 36.97 7.46
C ASP A 93 -15.46 35.67 7.31
N ASN A 94 -14.27 35.77 6.71
CA ASN A 94 -13.43 34.62 6.41
C ASN A 94 -11.93 34.98 6.41
N PHE A 95 -11.07 33.96 6.36
CA PHE A 95 -9.63 34.14 6.18
C PHE A 95 -9.34 34.70 4.78
N THR A 96 -8.26 35.46 4.64
CA THR A 96 -7.92 36.15 3.39
C THR A 96 -7.60 35.20 2.23
N ASP A 97 -7.19 33.97 2.55
CA ASP A 97 -6.88 32.88 1.62
C ASP A 97 -8.03 31.88 1.43
N ALA A 98 -9.23 32.15 1.95
CA ALA A 98 -10.39 31.27 1.79
C ALA A 98 -10.80 31.08 0.31
N ALA A 99 -10.44 32.00 -0.59
CA ALA A 99 -10.67 31.85 -2.02
C ALA A 99 -9.93 30.65 -2.65
N SER A 100 -8.91 30.10 -1.98
CA SER A 100 -8.11 28.96 -2.46
C SER A 100 -8.80 27.59 -2.33
N VAL A 101 -9.96 27.52 -1.65
CA VAL A 101 -10.67 26.26 -1.38
C VAL A 101 -12.08 26.26 -1.97
N SER A 102 -12.72 25.09 -2.00
CA SER A 102 -14.11 24.93 -2.46
C SER A 102 -15.10 25.72 -1.60
N GLU A 103 -16.29 26.00 -2.12
CA GLU A 103 -17.34 26.72 -1.37
C GLU A 103 -17.73 26.03 -0.07
N ALA A 104 -17.80 24.70 -0.06
CA ALA A 104 -18.04 23.93 1.17
C ALA A 104 -16.92 24.16 2.20
N ASN A 105 -15.67 24.18 1.76
CA ASN A 105 -14.53 24.43 2.63
C ASN A 105 -14.43 25.90 3.08
N LYS A 106 -14.92 26.86 2.27
CA LYS A 106 -15.04 28.26 2.70
C LYS A 106 -15.99 28.40 3.87
N ALA A 107 -17.12 27.69 3.87
CA ALA A 107 -18.05 27.68 5.00
C ALA A 107 -17.38 27.17 6.28
N ILE A 108 -16.61 26.07 6.16
CA ILE A 108 -15.83 25.50 7.27
C ILE A 108 -14.80 26.50 7.80
N LEU A 109 -14.02 27.12 6.92
CA LEU A 109 -13.03 28.14 7.30
C LEU A 109 -13.69 29.34 8.01
N GLY A 110 -14.81 29.82 7.49
CA GLY A 110 -15.58 30.90 8.12
C GLY A 110 -16.10 30.50 9.50
N TYR A 111 -16.55 29.25 9.65
CA TYR A 111 -16.99 28.71 10.94
C TYR A 111 -15.85 28.66 11.95
N LEU A 112 -14.68 28.16 11.55
CA LEU A 112 -13.49 28.12 12.41
C LEU A 112 -13.05 29.54 12.82
N LYS A 113 -13.06 30.49 11.89
CA LYS A 113 -12.74 31.91 12.17
C LYS A 113 -13.69 32.51 13.21
N ALA A 114 -14.98 32.23 13.09
CA ALA A 114 -16.00 32.71 14.02
C ALA A 114 -15.95 32.03 15.39
N ASN A 115 -15.25 30.90 15.51
CA ASN A 115 -15.17 30.10 16.73
C ASN A 115 -13.70 29.88 17.16
N PRO A 116 -12.96 30.94 17.53
CA PRO A 116 -11.52 30.84 17.85
C PRO A 116 -11.22 29.93 19.05
N SER A 117 -12.21 29.69 19.93
CA SER A 117 -12.11 28.75 21.05
C SER A 117 -11.91 27.28 20.62
N LEU A 118 -12.15 26.96 19.35
CA LEU A 118 -11.84 25.67 18.74
C LEU A 118 -10.34 25.46 18.48
N GLY A 119 -9.50 26.49 18.68
CA GLY A 119 -8.04 26.36 18.59
C GLY A 119 -7.47 26.36 17.17
N TRP A 120 -8.29 26.68 16.17
CA TRP A 120 -7.94 26.75 14.75
C TRP A 120 -7.84 28.21 14.28
N SER A 121 -6.92 28.96 14.88
CA SER A 121 -6.62 30.33 14.43
C SER A 121 -5.77 30.33 13.16
N GLY A 122 -5.82 31.44 12.44
CA GLY A 122 -4.91 31.73 11.33
C GLY A 122 -3.47 32.00 11.81
N THR A 123 -2.58 32.28 10.85
CA THR A 123 -1.14 32.53 11.08
C THR A 123 -0.80 33.87 11.73
N GLY A 124 -1.82 34.62 12.21
CA GLY A 124 -1.67 36.00 12.70
C GLY A 124 -1.66 37.07 11.60
N SER A 125 -1.52 36.68 10.32
CA SER A 125 -1.60 37.58 9.15
C SER A 125 -3.00 37.66 8.51
N GLY A 126 -3.99 36.99 9.11
CA GLY A 126 -5.34 36.85 8.55
C GLY A 126 -5.52 35.67 7.59
N THR A 127 -4.46 34.90 7.29
CA THR A 127 -4.50 33.66 6.50
C THR A 127 -4.68 32.41 7.36
N PHE A 128 -5.23 31.34 6.80
CA PHE A 128 -5.35 30.02 7.44
C PHE A 128 -4.28 29.02 7.00
N GLU A 129 -3.80 29.11 5.75
CA GLU A 129 -2.92 28.18 5.06
C GLU A 129 -3.52 26.77 4.87
N PRO A 130 -4.64 26.63 4.13
CA PRO A 130 -5.39 25.38 4.06
C PRO A 130 -4.61 24.22 3.44
N SER A 131 -3.67 24.49 2.54
CA SER A 131 -2.85 23.47 1.85
C SER A 131 -1.54 23.12 2.57
N ALA A 132 -1.20 23.82 3.66
CA ALA A 132 0.02 23.54 4.41
C ALA A 132 0.00 22.12 5.00
N GLY A 133 1.16 21.46 5.08
CA GLY A 133 1.28 20.15 5.73
C GLY A 133 1.07 20.25 7.24
N VAL A 134 0.68 19.14 7.85
CA VAL A 134 0.50 19.02 9.32
C VAL A 134 1.60 18.15 9.91
N THR A 135 2.16 18.58 11.04
CA THR A 135 3.14 17.82 11.81
C THR A 135 2.47 16.90 12.84
N ALA A 136 3.19 15.87 13.29
CA ALA A 136 2.74 15.00 14.40
C ALA A 136 2.33 15.80 15.65
N GLN A 137 3.13 16.81 16.03
CA GLN A 137 2.85 17.67 17.17
C GLN A 137 1.54 18.44 17.01
N GLN A 138 1.32 19.05 15.83
CA GLN A 138 0.07 19.77 15.56
C GLN A 138 -1.13 18.83 15.59
N TYR A 139 -1.01 17.64 15.00
CA TYR A 139 -2.13 16.70 14.94
C TYR A 139 -2.42 16.06 16.31
N TYR A 140 -1.41 15.72 17.11
CA TYR A 140 -1.64 15.21 18.45
C TYR A 140 -2.24 16.26 19.40
N LYS A 141 -1.91 17.54 19.24
CA LYS A 141 -2.63 18.61 19.94
C LYS A 141 -4.12 18.54 19.64
N VAL A 142 -4.50 18.40 18.37
CA VAL A 142 -5.89 18.30 17.91
C VAL A 142 -6.62 17.10 18.53
N LEU A 143 -5.95 15.95 18.58
CA LEU A 143 -6.50 14.74 19.19
C LEU A 143 -6.67 14.86 20.71
N LEU A 144 -5.68 15.44 21.40
CA LEU A 144 -5.77 15.72 22.84
C LEU A 144 -6.92 16.68 23.16
N GLU A 145 -7.12 17.72 22.34
CA GLU A 145 -8.25 18.63 22.49
C GLU A 145 -9.60 17.93 22.22
N SER A 146 -9.63 16.96 21.31
CA SER A 146 -10.80 16.12 21.05
C SER A 146 -11.14 15.25 22.26
N LEU A 147 -10.12 14.72 22.94
CA LEU A 147 -10.23 13.99 24.22
C LEU A 147 -10.61 14.86 25.42
N GLY A 148 -10.67 16.19 25.26
CA GLY A 148 -11.09 17.12 26.30
C GLY A 148 -9.95 17.76 27.09
N TYR A 149 -8.69 17.47 26.75
CA TYR A 149 -7.54 18.18 27.29
C TYR A 149 -7.41 19.57 26.66
N LYS A 150 -6.73 20.49 27.33
CA LYS A 150 -6.56 21.88 26.89
C LYS A 150 -5.11 22.30 26.95
N GLN A 151 -4.64 22.89 25.86
CA GLN A 151 -3.35 23.56 25.84
C GLN A 151 -3.32 24.66 26.91
N ASP A 152 -2.16 24.83 27.54
CA ASP A 152 -1.85 25.81 28.59
C ASP A 152 -2.64 25.62 29.90
N SER A 153 -3.48 24.59 29.97
CA SER A 153 -4.09 24.09 31.21
C SER A 153 -3.59 22.70 31.59
N ASP A 154 -3.50 21.78 30.62
CA ASP A 154 -3.09 20.38 30.84
C ASP A 154 -1.69 20.10 30.29
N PHE A 155 -1.33 20.75 29.18
CA PHE A 155 -0.04 20.60 28.50
C PHE A 155 0.34 21.90 27.78
N THR A 156 1.63 22.16 27.60
CA THR A 156 2.13 23.25 26.74
C THR A 156 2.27 22.77 25.29
N TYR A 157 2.34 23.69 24.33
CA TYR A 157 2.55 23.31 22.92
C TYR A 157 3.83 22.47 22.73
N ASP A 158 4.94 22.85 23.35
CA ASP A 158 6.21 22.11 23.29
C ASP A 158 6.12 20.73 23.98
N GLY A 159 5.20 20.59 24.94
CA GLY A 159 4.96 19.36 25.68
C GLY A 159 3.96 18.39 25.03
N VAL A 160 3.40 18.72 23.86
CA VAL A 160 2.31 17.95 23.23
C VAL A 160 2.68 16.48 23.03
N LEU A 161 3.82 16.18 22.41
CA LEU A 161 4.20 14.79 22.10
C LEU A 161 4.40 13.96 23.38
N ALA A 162 5.05 14.55 24.39
CA ALA A 162 5.25 13.90 25.68
C ALA A 162 3.93 13.65 26.41
N PHE A 163 2.97 14.57 26.32
CA PHE A 163 1.65 14.40 26.92
C PHE A 163 0.79 13.39 26.15
N ALA A 164 0.83 13.43 24.81
CA ALA A 164 0.16 12.49 23.92
C ALA A 164 0.58 11.05 24.23
N ASN A 165 1.88 10.81 24.39
CA ASN A 165 2.43 9.51 24.79
C ASN A 165 1.84 9.01 26.12
N LYS A 166 1.68 9.88 27.13
CA LYS A 166 1.03 9.50 28.41
C LYS A 166 -0.43 9.08 28.26
N GLN A 167 -1.11 9.51 27.19
CA GLN A 167 -2.47 9.10 26.86
C GLN A 167 -2.52 7.92 25.89
N GLY A 168 -1.37 7.31 25.55
CA GLY A 168 -1.27 6.20 24.60
C GLY A 168 -1.35 6.61 23.13
N LEU A 169 -1.08 7.88 22.81
CA LEU A 169 -1.01 8.39 21.44
C LEU A 169 0.46 8.50 21.01
N THR A 170 0.95 7.52 20.24
CA THR A 170 2.39 7.36 19.95
C THR A 170 2.72 7.02 18.49
N GLN A 171 1.78 6.43 17.74
CA GLN A 171 2.03 5.82 16.42
C GLN A 171 2.67 6.77 15.40
N VAL A 172 2.41 8.08 15.47
CA VAL A 172 2.95 9.06 14.51
C VAL A 172 3.94 10.03 15.14
N ALA A 173 4.38 9.80 16.39
CA ALA A 173 5.23 10.74 17.11
C ALA A 173 6.60 10.97 16.44
N GLY A 174 7.13 9.96 15.74
CA GLY A 174 8.36 10.05 14.95
C GLY A 174 8.16 10.37 13.47
N ALA A 175 6.91 10.48 13.01
CA ALA A 175 6.63 10.74 11.60
C ALA A 175 7.01 12.18 11.22
N GLY A 176 7.64 12.34 10.06
CA GLY A 176 7.93 13.65 9.48
C GLY A 176 6.67 14.37 8.99
N SER A 177 6.53 14.55 7.68
CA SER A 177 5.27 15.04 7.11
C SER A 177 4.19 13.97 7.23
N LEU A 178 3.05 14.32 7.85
CA LEU A 178 1.95 13.38 7.97
C LEU A 178 1.29 13.12 6.61
N ARG A 179 0.84 11.89 6.44
CA ARG A 179 0.08 11.39 5.28
C ARG A 179 -1.25 10.87 5.79
N ASN A 180 -2.23 10.71 4.91
CA ASN A 180 -3.58 10.33 5.33
C ASN A 180 -3.62 8.96 6.06
N GLY A 181 -2.70 8.04 5.74
CA GLY A 181 -2.50 6.80 6.53
C GLY A 181 -2.08 7.06 7.97
N HIS A 182 -1.14 7.98 8.20
CA HIS A 182 -0.73 8.38 9.55
C HIS A 182 -1.91 8.99 10.33
N ILE A 183 -2.73 9.80 9.67
CA ILE A 183 -3.93 10.40 10.27
C ILE A 183 -4.92 9.32 10.69
N ALA A 184 -5.14 8.30 9.86
CA ALA A 184 -6.01 7.19 10.21
C ALA A 184 -5.55 6.48 11.49
N ALA A 185 -4.26 6.13 11.57
CA ALA A 185 -3.67 5.48 12.72
C ALA A 185 -3.83 6.32 14.00
N ALA A 186 -3.37 7.57 13.98
CA ALA A 186 -3.44 8.46 15.13
C ALA A 186 -4.88 8.79 15.56
N THR A 187 -5.81 8.93 14.61
CA THR A 187 -7.24 9.12 14.92
C THR A 187 -7.79 7.93 15.69
N LEU A 188 -7.43 6.71 15.29
CA LEU A 188 -7.90 5.51 15.98
C LEU A 188 -7.28 5.34 17.36
N GLU A 189 -6.04 5.78 17.59
CA GLU A 189 -5.49 5.86 18.95
C GLU A 189 -6.38 6.75 19.83
N ALA A 190 -6.76 7.93 19.33
CA ALA A 190 -7.61 8.86 20.07
C ALA A 190 -9.02 8.32 20.29
N LEU A 191 -9.61 7.66 19.29
CA LEU A 191 -10.93 7.04 19.42
C LEU A 191 -10.96 5.95 20.50
N LYS A 192 -9.87 5.20 20.65
CA LYS A 192 -9.73 4.16 21.69
C LYS A 192 -9.34 4.73 23.06
N ALA A 193 -8.76 5.93 23.11
CA ALA A 193 -8.38 6.58 24.36
C ALA A 193 -9.60 7.06 25.15
N LYS A 194 -9.47 7.08 26.48
CA LYS A 194 -10.49 7.60 27.38
C LYS A 194 -10.55 9.12 27.30
N VAL A 195 -11.76 9.67 27.30
CA VAL A 195 -11.94 11.12 27.41
C VAL A 195 -11.53 11.61 28.80
N LYS A 196 -10.98 12.82 28.88
CA LYS A 196 -10.49 13.43 30.12
C LYS A 196 -11.55 13.37 31.22
N GLY A 197 -11.19 12.78 32.36
CA GLY A 197 -12.05 12.68 33.54
C GLY A 197 -13.21 11.69 33.41
N GLY A 198 -13.29 10.92 32.32
CA GLY A 198 -14.33 9.92 32.08
C GLY A 198 -13.80 8.48 32.06
N SER A 199 -14.72 7.52 32.12
CA SER A 199 -14.43 6.09 31.94
C SER A 199 -14.60 5.62 30.49
N LYS A 200 -15.36 6.36 29.68
CA LYS A 200 -15.69 6.06 28.29
C LYS A 200 -14.57 6.45 27.34
N THR A 201 -14.45 5.72 26.24
CA THR A 201 -13.57 6.11 25.13
C THR A 201 -14.17 7.27 24.34
N LEU A 202 -13.36 7.91 23.50
CA LEU A 202 -13.86 8.90 22.56
C LEU A 202 -14.84 8.28 21.57
N ALA A 203 -14.59 7.06 21.09
CA ALA A 203 -15.52 6.32 20.23
C ALA A 203 -16.88 6.11 20.92
N ASP A 204 -16.91 5.65 22.17
CA ASP A 204 -18.15 5.47 22.94
C ASP A 204 -18.92 6.80 23.04
N THR A 205 -18.20 7.89 23.34
CA THR A 205 -18.77 9.23 23.47
C THR A 205 -19.41 9.70 22.15
N LEU A 206 -18.72 9.48 21.02
CA LEU A 206 -19.22 9.86 19.70
C LEU A 206 -20.38 8.99 19.23
N ALA A 207 -20.40 7.70 19.58
CA ALA A 207 -21.52 6.81 19.29
C ALA A 207 -22.78 7.24 20.05
N GLU A 208 -22.65 7.61 21.34
CA GLU A 208 -23.76 8.13 22.13
C GLU A 208 -24.31 9.45 21.60
N GLN A 209 -23.42 10.30 21.08
CA GLN A 209 -23.78 11.55 20.41
C GLN A 209 -24.32 11.34 18.99
N LYS A 210 -24.35 10.09 18.49
CA LYS A 210 -24.74 9.73 17.12
C LYS A 210 -23.90 10.42 16.04
N VAL A 211 -22.65 10.76 16.37
CA VAL A 211 -21.66 11.27 15.42
C VAL A 211 -21.10 10.13 14.58
N ILE A 212 -20.96 8.94 15.18
CA ILE A 212 -20.59 7.70 14.51
C ILE A 212 -21.67 6.64 14.72
N ASP A 213 -21.73 5.67 13.80
CA ASP A 213 -22.59 4.50 13.95
C ASP A 213 -22.12 3.62 15.13
N ALA A 214 -23.03 3.30 16.04
CA ALA A 214 -22.71 2.54 17.25
C ALA A 214 -22.30 1.09 16.97
N ALA A 215 -22.81 0.47 15.90
CA ALA A 215 -22.41 -0.88 15.50
C ALA A 215 -20.99 -0.86 14.95
N LYS A 216 -20.63 0.19 14.20
CA LYS A 216 -19.27 0.41 13.69
C LYS A 216 -18.28 0.79 14.78
N ALA A 217 -18.72 1.48 15.84
CA ALA A 217 -17.86 1.81 16.98
C ALA A 217 -17.22 0.58 17.64
N ALA A 218 -17.89 -0.59 17.59
CA ALA A 218 -17.35 -1.85 18.09
C ALA A 218 -16.05 -2.29 17.38
N GLU A 219 -15.79 -1.84 16.14
CA GLU A 219 -14.56 -2.12 15.41
C GLU A 219 -13.31 -1.50 16.08
N THR A 220 -13.50 -0.47 16.92
CA THR A 220 -12.40 0.08 17.74
C THR A 220 -11.91 -0.88 18.83
N GLN A 221 -12.67 -1.94 19.12
CA GLN A 221 -12.34 -2.96 20.12
C GLN A 221 -11.64 -4.18 19.52
N TYR A 222 -11.37 -4.18 18.21
CA TYR A 222 -10.60 -5.26 17.58
C TYR A 222 -9.20 -5.36 18.20
N ALA A 223 -8.70 -6.59 18.33
CA ALA A 223 -7.35 -6.83 18.82
C ALA A 223 -6.34 -6.18 17.87
N ARG A 224 -5.38 -5.41 18.39
CA ARG A 224 -4.42 -4.72 17.54
C ARG A 224 -3.13 -5.52 17.42
N ILE A 225 -2.65 -5.68 16.19
CA ILE A 225 -1.25 -6.01 15.93
C ILE A 225 -0.49 -4.71 15.71
N ASN A 226 0.69 -4.59 16.30
CA ASN A 226 1.60 -3.48 16.12
C ASN A 226 2.91 -3.95 15.48
N ILE A 227 3.66 -3.00 14.93
CA ILE A 227 5.05 -3.21 14.51
C ILE A 227 5.93 -2.48 15.53
N ALA A 228 6.72 -3.23 16.28
CA ALA A 228 7.78 -2.72 17.14
C ALA A 228 9.14 -2.89 16.46
N ALA A 229 10.19 -2.26 16.98
CA ALA A 229 11.56 -2.39 16.47
C ALA A 229 12.52 -2.81 17.57
N ASN A 230 13.45 -3.70 17.23
CA ASN A 230 14.58 -4.09 18.06
C ASN A 230 15.90 -3.75 17.33
N PRO A 231 16.89 -3.11 17.97
CA PRO A 231 18.17 -2.78 17.31
C PRO A 231 18.94 -3.98 16.73
N ASP A 232 18.78 -5.17 17.31
CA ASP A 232 19.60 -6.33 16.99
C ASP A 232 19.06 -7.15 15.82
N PHE A 233 17.72 -7.27 15.71
CA PHE A 233 17.06 -8.10 14.70
C PHE A 233 15.92 -7.40 13.95
N GLY A 234 15.71 -6.12 14.23
CA GLY A 234 14.80 -5.25 13.49
C GLY A 234 13.34 -5.32 13.94
N ALA A 235 12.44 -4.97 13.03
CA ALA A 235 11.01 -4.89 13.22
C ALA A 235 10.32 -6.25 13.44
N TYR A 236 9.41 -6.28 14.39
CA TYR A 236 8.68 -7.47 14.81
C TYR A 236 7.26 -7.13 15.25
N LEU A 237 6.40 -8.14 15.24
CA LEU A 237 5.00 -7.99 15.60
C LEU A 237 4.81 -8.06 17.11
N THR A 238 3.97 -7.17 17.63
CA THR A 238 3.46 -7.20 19.00
C THR A 238 1.95 -7.09 19.01
N ASP A 239 1.33 -7.41 20.14
CA ASP A 239 -0.09 -7.07 20.35
C ASP A 239 -0.29 -5.62 20.81
N SER A 240 -1.53 -5.26 21.17
CA SER A 240 -1.88 -3.91 21.65
C SER A 240 -1.18 -3.52 22.96
N ALA A 241 -0.78 -4.49 23.77
CA ALA A 241 -0.07 -4.26 25.03
C ALA A 241 1.46 -4.20 24.85
N GLY A 242 1.95 -4.45 23.63
CA GLY A 242 3.38 -4.51 23.32
C GLY A 242 4.03 -5.85 23.66
N SER A 243 3.24 -6.90 23.91
CA SER A 243 3.76 -8.26 24.08
C SER A 243 4.23 -8.80 22.73
N THR A 244 5.46 -9.33 22.69
CA THR A 244 6.08 -9.87 21.47
C THR A 244 5.36 -11.12 20.99
N LEU A 245 5.10 -11.17 19.68
CA LEU A 245 4.58 -12.35 19.00
C LEU A 245 5.75 -13.10 18.36
N TYR A 246 5.73 -14.42 18.47
CA TYR A 246 6.77 -15.33 18.02
C TYR A 246 6.22 -16.37 17.05
N TRP A 247 7.12 -16.99 16.30
CA TRP A 247 6.87 -18.18 15.50
C TRP A 247 7.90 -19.27 15.80
N TYR A 248 7.54 -20.51 15.46
CA TYR A 248 8.33 -21.70 15.75
C TYR A 248 8.80 -22.37 14.46
N THR A 249 10.10 -22.60 14.31
CA THR A 249 10.68 -23.16 13.07
C THR A 249 10.28 -24.60 12.78
N LYS A 250 9.77 -25.33 13.77
CA LYS A 250 9.29 -26.70 13.57
C LYS A 250 7.81 -26.78 13.23
N ASP A 251 7.09 -25.65 13.26
CA ASP A 251 5.73 -25.60 12.75
C ASP A 251 5.73 -25.78 11.22
N MET A 252 4.65 -26.34 10.70
CA MET A 252 4.39 -26.39 9.27
C MET A 252 3.39 -25.30 8.91
N GLU A 253 3.28 -24.98 7.63
CA GLU A 253 2.32 -23.99 7.17
C GLU A 253 0.90 -24.38 7.61
N ASN A 254 0.24 -23.47 8.32
CA ASN A 254 -1.09 -23.64 8.90
C ASN A 254 -1.21 -24.83 9.88
N MET A 255 -0.12 -25.30 10.49
CA MET A 255 -0.13 -26.38 11.47
C MET A 255 0.89 -26.18 12.59
N SER A 256 0.42 -26.13 13.84
CA SER A 256 1.26 -26.05 15.02
C SER A 256 1.75 -27.43 15.49
N MET A 257 3.06 -27.55 15.70
CA MET A 257 3.73 -28.69 16.34
C MET A 257 3.99 -28.46 17.83
N CYS A 258 3.77 -27.23 18.33
CA CYS A 258 3.97 -26.87 19.73
C CYS A 258 2.77 -27.27 20.59
N LYS A 259 2.90 -28.38 21.33
CA LYS A 259 1.86 -28.94 22.21
C LYS A 259 2.33 -29.20 23.63
N ASP A 260 1.39 -29.45 24.53
CA ASP A 260 1.65 -29.78 25.93
C ASP A 260 2.56 -28.75 26.62
N GLN A 261 3.67 -29.19 27.21
CA GLN A 261 4.64 -28.31 27.88
C GLN A 261 5.21 -27.23 26.96
N CYS A 262 5.25 -27.46 25.64
CA CYS A 262 5.62 -26.42 24.69
C CYS A 262 4.63 -25.26 24.74
N ALA A 263 3.32 -25.54 24.67
CA ALA A 263 2.26 -24.54 24.69
C ALA A 263 2.09 -23.86 26.05
N VAL A 264 2.61 -24.44 27.13
CA VAL A 264 2.72 -23.78 28.45
C VAL A 264 3.81 -22.72 28.43
N ASN A 265 4.98 -23.03 27.86
CA ASN A 265 6.10 -22.09 27.76
C ASN A 265 5.90 -21.05 26.65
N TRP A 266 5.13 -21.41 25.62
CA TRP A 266 4.81 -20.61 24.45
C TRP A 266 3.29 -20.57 24.27
N PRO A 267 2.57 -19.76 25.07
CA PRO A 267 1.12 -19.64 24.94
C PRO A 267 0.72 -19.19 23.53
N ILE A 268 -0.37 -19.72 23.01
CA ILE A 268 -0.85 -19.34 21.66
C ILE A 268 -1.36 -17.89 21.64
N TYR A 269 -1.18 -17.23 20.51
CA TYR A 269 -1.91 -16.00 20.20
C TYR A 269 -3.13 -16.31 19.33
N TYR A 270 -4.28 -15.73 19.67
CA TYR A 270 -5.50 -15.83 18.87
C TYR A 270 -6.35 -14.56 18.99
N ALA A 271 -6.93 -14.14 17.86
CA ALA A 271 -7.95 -13.10 17.82
C ALA A 271 -8.93 -13.35 16.65
N ASP A 272 -10.24 -13.27 16.93
CA ASP A 272 -11.28 -13.38 15.89
C ASP A 272 -11.31 -12.15 14.97
N ASN A 273 -11.12 -10.97 15.56
CA ASN A 273 -11.12 -9.69 14.85
C ASN A 273 -9.84 -8.93 15.15
N MET A 274 -9.12 -8.55 14.10
CA MET A 274 -7.84 -7.86 14.19
C MET A 274 -7.87 -6.51 13.47
N GLN A 275 -7.17 -5.57 14.09
CA GLN A 275 -6.81 -4.31 13.50
C GLN A 275 -5.29 -4.29 13.28
N ILE A 276 -4.87 -3.86 12.09
CA ILE A 276 -3.46 -3.83 11.70
C ILE A 276 -3.05 -2.44 11.19
N PRO A 277 -1.79 -2.04 11.36
CA PRO A 277 -1.27 -0.83 10.75
C PRO A 277 -1.23 -1.00 9.22
N ALA A 278 -1.20 0.12 8.50
CA ALA A 278 -1.34 0.13 7.04
C ALA A 278 -0.19 -0.61 6.33
N GLU A 279 0.93 -0.80 7.00
CA GLU A 279 2.13 -1.51 6.56
C GLU A 279 1.92 -3.02 6.41
N LEU A 280 0.99 -3.61 7.15
CA LEU A 280 0.70 -5.04 7.11
C LEU A 280 -0.39 -5.37 6.09
N ASN A 281 -0.33 -6.59 5.56
CA ASN A 281 -1.36 -7.11 4.66
C ASN A 281 -2.36 -7.96 5.45
N ALA A 282 -3.65 -7.64 5.34
CA ALA A 282 -4.73 -8.38 5.99
C ALA A 282 -4.76 -9.87 5.59
N GLY A 283 -4.43 -10.19 4.33
CA GLY A 283 -4.41 -11.56 3.80
C GLY A 283 -3.30 -12.44 4.36
N ASP A 284 -2.28 -11.85 5.00
CA ASP A 284 -1.23 -12.61 5.68
C ASP A 284 -1.72 -13.19 7.01
N PHE A 285 -2.83 -12.68 7.55
CA PHE A 285 -3.40 -13.13 8.81
C PHE A 285 -4.52 -14.12 8.55
N LYS A 286 -4.38 -15.33 9.10
CA LYS A 286 -5.40 -16.38 9.05
C LYS A 286 -5.57 -17.01 10.43
N SER A 287 -6.46 -17.99 10.53
CA SER A 287 -6.63 -18.80 11.74
C SER A 287 -6.57 -20.28 11.39
N ILE A 288 -6.08 -21.06 12.34
CA ILE A 288 -6.09 -22.53 12.28
C ILE A 288 -6.85 -23.07 13.49
N VAL A 289 -7.45 -24.25 13.35
CA VAL A 289 -7.94 -25.05 14.47
C VAL A 289 -6.89 -26.11 14.75
N ARG A 290 -6.33 -26.09 15.95
CA ARG A 290 -5.33 -27.05 16.41
C ARG A 290 -6.00 -28.40 16.72
N GLU A 291 -5.20 -29.46 16.84
CA GLU A 291 -5.68 -30.80 17.23
C GLU A 291 -6.41 -30.80 18.59
N ASP A 292 -6.05 -29.88 19.49
CA ASP A 292 -6.69 -29.70 20.80
C ASP A 292 -8.00 -28.89 20.73
N GLY A 293 -8.47 -28.53 19.52
CA GLY A 293 -9.68 -27.76 19.27
C GLY A 293 -9.53 -26.25 19.48
N LYS A 294 -8.39 -25.77 19.98
CA LYS A 294 -8.16 -24.32 20.15
C LYS A 294 -7.85 -23.67 18.82
N LYS A 295 -8.34 -22.44 18.64
CA LYS A 295 -7.98 -21.62 17.50
C LYS A 295 -6.68 -20.86 17.77
N GLN A 296 -5.89 -20.66 16.72
CA GLN A 296 -4.64 -19.92 16.78
C GLN A 296 -4.49 -19.05 15.53
N THR A 297 -4.04 -17.81 15.72
CA THR A 297 -3.77 -16.90 14.60
C THR A 297 -2.46 -17.29 13.94
N THR A 298 -2.44 -17.27 12.62
CA THR A 298 -1.22 -17.42 11.81
C THR A 298 -0.88 -16.12 11.11
N TYR A 299 0.40 -15.84 10.93
CA TYR A 299 0.91 -14.76 10.09
C TYR A 299 1.83 -15.34 9.03
N LYS A 300 1.54 -15.08 7.74
CA LYS A 300 2.22 -15.67 6.59
C LYS A 300 2.31 -17.20 6.68
N GLY A 301 1.21 -17.82 7.12
CA GLY A 301 1.08 -19.27 7.30
C GLY A 301 1.71 -19.83 8.57
N MET A 302 2.47 -19.03 9.35
CA MET A 302 3.13 -19.49 10.57
C MET A 302 2.27 -19.20 11.81
N PRO A 303 2.03 -20.19 12.71
CA PRO A 303 1.31 -19.97 13.95
C PRO A 303 2.00 -18.98 14.88
N LEU A 304 1.23 -18.09 15.52
CA LEU A 304 1.73 -17.05 16.41
C LEU A 304 1.62 -17.44 17.89
N TYR A 305 2.65 -17.11 18.66
CA TYR A 305 2.76 -17.41 20.08
C TYR A 305 3.23 -16.20 20.88
N TYR A 306 2.92 -16.20 22.17
CA TYR A 306 3.62 -15.46 23.20
C TYR A 306 4.77 -16.28 23.77
N PHE A 307 5.62 -15.64 24.57
CA PHE A 307 6.63 -16.32 25.38
C PHE A 307 6.39 -16.09 26.86
N ALA A 308 6.27 -17.16 27.65
CA ALA A 308 5.90 -17.06 29.06
C ALA A 308 6.91 -16.33 29.96
N LYS A 309 8.15 -16.10 29.48
CA LYS A 309 9.17 -15.34 30.22
C LYS A 309 9.25 -13.86 29.83
N ASP A 310 8.48 -13.43 28.84
CA ASP A 310 8.31 -12.01 28.55
C ASP A 310 7.31 -11.44 29.58
N GLU A 311 7.78 -10.51 30.40
CA GLU A 311 7.03 -9.98 31.55
C GLU A 311 6.54 -8.56 31.31
N LYS A 312 7.16 -7.86 30.35
CA LYS A 312 6.91 -6.44 30.06
C LYS A 312 6.80 -6.21 28.55
N ALA A 313 6.08 -5.15 28.20
CA ALA A 313 6.01 -4.68 26.82
C ALA A 313 7.42 -4.46 26.24
N GLY A 314 7.67 -4.97 25.05
CA GLY A 314 8.97 -4.92 24.39
C GLY A 314 9.99 -5.95 24.85
N ASP A 315 9.67 -6.83 25.81
CA ASP A 315 10.52 -7.99 26.09
C ASP A 315 10.57 -8.89 24.84
N THR A 316 11.78 -9.26 24.41
CA THR A 316 12.01 -10.14 23.26
C THR A 316 12.82 -11.38 23.66
N LYS A 317 12.67 -11.87 24.90
CA LYS A 317 13.56 -12.90 25.47
C LYS A 317 13.39 -14.26 24.80
N GLY A 318 12.31 -14.45 24.05
CA GLY A 318 12.06 -15.64 23.24
C GLY A 318 12.89 -15.69 21.96
N GLN A 319 13.48 -14.56 21.54
CA GLN A 319 14.26 -14.48 20.32
C GLN A 319 15.47 -15.41 20.38
N GLY A 320 15.59 -16.32 19.41
CA GLY A 320 16.72 -17.25 19.29
C GLY A 320 16.71 -18.40 20.29
N VAL A 321 15.66 -18.58 21.10
CA VAL A 321 15.61 -19.66 22.08
C VAL A 321 15.75 -21.02 21.37
N ASN A 322 16.80 -21.77 21.75
CA ASN A 322 17.18 -23.05 21.17
C ASN A 322 17.37 -23.04 19.64
N ASN A 323 17.61 -21.88 19.04
CA ASN A 323 17.71 -21.69 17.58
C ASN A 323 16.46 -22.17 16.80
N VAL A 324 15.30 -22.18 17.45
CA VAL A 324 14.05 -22.63 16.83
C VAL A 324 12.87 -21.69 17.11
N TRP A 325 13.04 -20.68 17.95
CA TRP A 325 12.03 -19.67 18.26
C TRP A 325 12.51 -18.28 17.88
N TYR A 326 11.66 -17.53 17.20
CA TYR A 326 12.00 -16.21 16.70
C TYR A 326 10.79 -15.28 16.79
N ALA A 327 11.04 -14.02 17.09
CA ALA A 327 10.02 -12.99 17.00
C ALA A 327 9.45 -12.97 15.58
N ALA A 328 8.13 -12.86 15.45
CA ALA A 328 7.44 -12.79 14.18
C ALA A 328 7.87 -11.49 13.49
N SER A 329 8.75 -11.61 12.51
CA SER A 329 9.35 -10.44 11.86
C SER A 329 8.37 -9.76 10.91
N TYR A 330 8.36 -8.43 10.94
CA TYR A 330 7.89 -7.63 9.83
C TYR A 330 9.12 -7.27 8.99
N SER A 331 9.18 -7.75 7.75
CA SER A 331 10.20 -7.32 6.79
C SER A 331 9.66 -6.19 5.93
N ALA A 332 10.25 -5.00 6.05
CA ALA A 332 9.90 -3.86 5.21
C ALA A 332 10.28 -4.08 3.74
N VAL A 333 11.27 -4.95 3.48
CA VAL A 333 11.69 -5.36 2.13
C VAL A 333 11.81 -6.88 2.05
N THR A 334 11.35 -7.46 0.96
CA THR A 334 11.37 -8.88 0.66
C THR A 334 11.98 -9.14 -0.71
N VAL A 335 12.22 -10.42 -1.02
CA VAL A 335 12.56 -10.86 -2.37
C VAL A 335 11.33 -11.55 -2.96
N ALA A 336 10.76 -10.95 -3.99
CA ALA A 336 9.71 -11.53 -4.79
C ALA A 336 10.30 -12.18 -6.06
N LYS A 337 9.48 -12.96 -6.77
CA LYS A 337 9.87 -13.60 -8.03
C LYS A 337 8.84 -13.31 -9.10
N ASP A 338 9.33 -12.97 -10.28
CA ASP A 338 8.58 -12.93 -11.52
C ASP A 338 9.14 -13.99 -12.47
N GLU A 339 8.26 -14.65 -13.23
CA GLU A 339 8.65 -15.75 -14.12
C GLU A 339 9.64 -15.31 -15.21
N LYS A 340 9.60 -14.03 -15.63
CA LYS A 340 10.41 -13.49 -16.72
C LYS A 340 11.59 -12.69 -16.23
N LEU A 341 11.41 -11.91 -15.16
CA LEU A 341 12.45 -11.03 -14.61
C LEU A 341 13.32 -11.70 -13.55
N GLY A 342 12.90 -12.86 -13.03
CA GLY A 342 13.58 -13.54 -11.93
C GLY A 342 13.29 -12.87 -10.59
N SER A 343 14.28 -12.87 -9.71
CA SER A 343 14.14 -12.30 -8.36
C SER A 343 14.16 -10.78 -8.40
N TYR A 344 13.31 -10.14 -7.62
CA TYR A 344 13.33 -8.68 -7.46
C TYR A 344 12.98 -8.24 -6.04
N LEU A 345 13.43 -7.04 -5.66
CA LEU A 345 13.07 -6.42 -4.40
C LEU A 345 11.60 -5.99 -4.42
N ALA A 346 10.88 -6.36 -3.37
CA ALA A 346 9.53 -5.88 -3.11
C ALA A 346 9.44 -5.34 -1.69
N ASP A 347 8.43 -4.52 -1.39
CA ASP A 347 8.15 -4.12 -0.01
C ASP A 347 7.56 -5.28 0.82
N GLY A 348 7.22 -5.01 2.08
CA GLY A 348 6.60 -5.98 2.99
C GLY A 348 5.22 -6.49 2.55
N LYS A 349 4.56 -5.78 1.62
CA LYS A 349 3.28 -6.14 1.01
C LYS A 349 3.43 -6.89 -0.32
N GLY A 350 4.64 -6.96 -0.87
CA GLY A 350 4.94 -7.58 -2.16
C GLY A 350 4.83 -6.63 -3.37
N MET A 351 4.77 -5.32 -3.15
CA MET A 351 4.83 -4.31 -4.22
C MET A 351 6.27 -4.16 -4.71
N ALA A 352 6.49 -4.15 -6.02
CA ALA A 352 7.83 -4.05 -6.60
C ALA A 352 8.54 -2.74 -6.25
N LEU A 353 9.83 -2.84 -5.96
CA LEU A 353 10.72 -1.70 -5.73
C LEU A 353 11.68 -1.54 -6.92
N TYR A 354 11.80 -0.30 -7.38
CA TYR A 354 12.52 0.08 -8.58
C TYR A 354 13.73 0.95 -8.25
N LEU A 355 14.74 0.86 -9.11
CA LEU A 355 15.82 1.84 -9.23
C LEU A 355 15.56 2.78 -10.41
N TYR A 356 16.12 3.98 -10.31
CA TYR A 356 16.20 4.93 -11.42
C TYR A 356 17.63 5.06 -11.90
N THR A 357 17.91 4.75 -13.16
CA THR A 357 19.29 4.74 -13.70
C THR A 357 19.92 6.12 -13.81
N LYS A 358 19.13 7.20 -13.77
CA LYS A 358 19.66 8.57 -13.73
C LYS A 358 20.08 9.00 -12.33
N ASP A 359 19.77 8.22 -11.30
CA ASP A 359 20.22 8.49 -9.95
C ASP A 359 21.71 8.17 -9.77
N THR A 360 22.35 8.95 -8.91
CA THR A 360 23.71 8.69 -8.46
C THR A 360 23.70 7.95 -7.13
N GLU A 361 24.85 7.45 -6.71
CA GLU A 361 24.92 6.70 -5.45
C GLU A 361 24.43 7.55 -4.27
N ASN A 362 23.49 7.01 -3.51
CA ASN A 362 22.83 7.65 -2.38
C ASN A 362 22.22 9.03 -2.68
N LYS A 363 21.90 9.33 -3.94
CA LYS A 363 21.32 10.61 -4.32
C LYS A 363 20.37 10.49 -5.51
N SER A 364 19.13 10.92 -5.26
CA SER A 364 18.08 10.96 -6.27
C SER A 364 18.04 12.28 -7.04
N VAL A 365 17.78 12.21 -8.34
CA VAL A 365 17.42 13.36 -9.19
C VAL A 365 15.92 13.39 -9.55
N CYS A 366 15.17 12.36 -9.16
CA CYS A 366 13.73 12.26 -9.41
C CYS A 366 12.95 13.21 -8.50
N LYS A 367 12.35 14.27 -9.06
CA LYS A 367 11.58 15.29 -8.32
C LYS A 367 10.33 15.73 -9.08
N GLY A 368 9.36 16.31 -8.38
CA GLY A 368 8.15 16.86 -8.98
C GLY A 368 7.29 15.79 -9.66
N THR A 369 7.02 15.94 -10.95
CA THR A 369 6.22 14.96 -11.72
C THR A 369 6.88 13.58 -11.79
N CYS A 370 8.21 13.51 -11.68
CA CYS A 370 8.91 12.22 -11.56
C CYS A 370 8.46 11.49 -10.30
N GLU A 371 8.52 12.14 -9.14
CA GLU A 371 8.15 11.57 -7.84
C GLU A 371 6.64 11.30 -7.74
N ALA A 372 5.81 12.10 -8.41
CA ALA A 372 4.37 11.83 -8.49
C ALA A 372 4.03 10.51 -9.20
N ASN A 373 4.85 10.12 -10.19
CA ASN A 373 4.69 8.85 -10.91
C ASN A 373 5.52 7.72 -10.29
N TRP A 374 6.62 8.05 -9.62
CA TRP A 374 7.54 7.15 -8.95
C TRP A 374 7.66 7.53 -7.47
N PRO A 375 6.65 7.22 -6.65
CA PRO A 375 6.69 7.57 -5.23
C PRO A 375 7.92 6.96 -4.55
N ILE A 376 8.57 7.72 -3.66
CA ILE A 376 9.73 7.20 -2.93
C ILE A 376 9.33 6.03 -2.02
N PHE A 377 10.22 5.04 -1.91
CA PHE A 377 10.16 4.08 -0.82
C PHE A 377 11.01 4.58 0.35
N TYR A 378 10.42 4.64 1.53
CA TYR A 378 11.13 4.97 2.76
C TYR A 378 10.66 4.07 3.89
N SER A 379 11.62 3.44 4.56
CA SER A 379 11.46 2.87 5.89
C SER A 379 12.59 3.39 6.76
N GLU A 380 12.26 3.89 7.95
CA GLU A 380 13.24 4.37 8.93
C GLU A 380 14.09 3.21 9.48
N HIS A 381 13.49 2.03 9.62
CA HIS A 381 14.15 0.81 10.03
C HIS A 381 13.95 -0.23 8.94
N ILE A 382 15.03 -0.56 8.22
CA ILE A 382 14.96 -1.63 7.23
C ILE A 382 15.14 -2.97 7.91
N THR A 383 14.11 -3.78 7.77
CA THR A 383 14.16 -5.23 7.94
C THR A 383 13.98 -5.90 6.61
N SER A 384 14.77 -6.95 6.41
CA SER A 384 14.79 -7.69 5.17
C SER A 384 14.72 -9.19 5.42
N SER A 385 14.02 -9.91 4.54
CA SER A 385 13.91 -11.37 4.61
C SER A 385 14.85 -12.06 3.61
N GLY A 386 15.16 -13.34 3.85
CA GLY A 386 15.96 -14.16 2.94
C GLY A 386 17.44 -13.76 2.94
N ASP A 387 18.05 -13.71 1.75
CA ASP A 387 19.49 -13.43 1.58
C ASP A 387 19.84 -11.93 1.63
N LEU A 388 18.84 -11.07 1.85
CA LEU A 388 19.03 -9.63 1.96
C LEU A 388 19.74 -9.28 3.27
N LYS A 389 20.79 -8.47 3.16
CA LYS A 389 21.60 -8.04 4.31
C LYS A 389 21.21 -6.62 4.72
N ALA A 390 20.91 -6.42 6.00
CA ALA A 390 20.58 -5.09 6.51
C ALA A 390 21.61 -3.99 6.16
N PRO A 391 22.95 -4.24 6.18
CA PRO A 391 23.94 -3.24 5.75
C PRO A 391 23.88 -2.83 4.28
N ASP A 392 23.21 -3.59 3.42
CA ASP A 392 22.99 -3.20 2.03
C ASP A 392 21.95 -2.07 1.92
N PHE A 393 21.21 -1.77 2.99
CA PHE A 393 20.22 -0.70 2.99
C PHE A 393 20.72 0.53 3.73
N THR A 394 20.51 1.70 3.14
CA THR A 394 20.85 3.00 3.71
C THR A 394 19.64 3.93 3.68
N VAL A 395 19.65 4.95 4.54
CA VAL A 395 18.71 6.07 4.46
C VAL A 395 19.43 7.27 3.91
N ILE A 396 18.90 7.85 2.84
CA ILE A 396 19.38 9.09 2.25
C ILE A 396 18.48 10.25 2.65
N THR A 397 19.05 11.44 2.80
CA THR A 397 18.31 12.69 2.93
C THR A 397 18.34 13.42 1.60
N ARG A 398 17.17 13.69 1.03
CA ARG A 398 16.99 14.36 -0.25
C ARG A 398 17.13 15.88 -0.10
N ASP A 399 17.29 16.59 -1.21
CA ASP A 399 17.50 18.05 -1.23
C ASP A 399 16.31 18.84 -0.61
N ASP A 400 15.11 18.26 -0.58
CA ASP A 400 13.90 18.81 0.04
C ASP A 400 13.74 18.43 1.53
N GLY A 401 14.72 17.72 2.11
CA GLY A 401 14.71 17.24 3.49
C GLY A 401 13.94 15.92 3.70
N THR A 402 13.27 15.39 2.68
CA THR A 402 12.60 14.08 2.79
C THR A 402 13.63 12.95 2.86
N LYS A 403 13.31 11.89 3.60
CA LYS A 403 14.15 10.69 3.70
C LYS A 403 13.67 9.63 2.70
N GLN A 404 14.60 8.90 2.12
CA GLN A 404 14.34 7.79 1.18
C GLN A 404 15.28 6.62 1.51
N THR A 405 14.80 5.39 1.36
CA THR A 405 15.65 4.20 1.51
C THR A 405 16.38 3.93 0.20
N ALA A 406 17.66 3.56 0.28
CA ALA A 406 18.44 3.06 -0.84
C ALA A 406 18.90 1.61 -0.57
N TYR A 407 19.05 0.82 -1.63
CA TYR A 407 19.66 -0.52 -1.59
C TYR A 407 20.95 -0.52 -2.41
N LYS A 408 22.06 -0.90 -1.79
CA LYS A 408 23.42 -0.83 -2.35
C LYS A 408 23.69 0.52 -3.03
N GLY A 409 23.22 1.60 -2.40
CA GLY A 409 23.34 2.97 -2.89
C GLY A 409 22.36 3.40 -3.99
N ALA A 410 21.45 2.54 -4.45
CA ALA A 410 20.38 2.91 -5.38
C ALA A 410 19.12 3.35 -4.63
N PRO A 411 18.65 4.62 -4.78
CA PRO A 411 17.39 5.07 -4.18
C PRO A 411 16.21 4.22 -4.67
N LEU A 412 15.32 3.83 -3.74
CA LEU A 412 14.23 2.91 -4.00
C LEU A 412 12.92 3.65 -4.27
N TYR A 413 12.14 3.19 -5.24
CA TYR A 413 10.88 3.78 -5.65
C TYR A 413 9.79 2.75 -5.86
N TYR A 414 8.54 3.18 -5.73
CA TYR A 414 7.37 2.51 -6.25
C TYR A 414 7.05 3.00 -7.66
N TRP A 415 6.16 2.28 -8.35
CA TRP A 415 5.56 2.71 -9.61
C TRP A 415 4.05 2.91 -9.44
N VAL A 416 3.54 4.08 -9.83
CA VAL A 416 2.14 4.46 -9.61
C VAL A 416 1.11 3.57 -10.32
N LYS A 417 1.52 2.81 -11.35
CA LYS A 417 0.60 1.89 -12.06
C LYS A 417 0.64 0.46 -11.54
N ASP A 418 1.56 0.12 -10.63
CA ASP A 418 1.50 -1.16 -9.94
C ASP A 418 0.39 -1.10 -8.91
N ALA A 419 -0.64 -1.92 -9.09
CA ALA A 419 -1.88 -1.86 -8.32
C ALA A 419 -2.00 -2.98 -7.29
N LYS A 420 -1.26 -4.07 -7.47
CA LYS A 420 -1.27 -5.22 -6.57
C LYS A 420 0.13 -5.82 -6.42
N PRO A 421 0.35 -6.62 -5.35
CA PRO A 421 1.58 -7.37 -5.19
C PRO A 421 1.88 -8.24 -6.42
N GLY A 422 3.15 -8.28 -6.82
CA GLY A 422 3.56 -8.98 -8.05
C GLY A 422 3.51 -8.14 -9.33
N ASP A 423 2.84 -6.99 -9.34
CA ASP A 423 2.91 -6.09 -10.49
C ASP A 423 4.33 -5.53 -10.64
N VAL A 424 4.89 -5.68 -11.84
CA VAL A 424 6.22 -5.18 -12.24
C VAL A 424 6.12 -4.27 -13.47
N THR A 425 5.01 -3.54 -13.61
CA THR A 425 4.68 -2.79 -14.83
C THR A 425 5.55 -1.54 -15.05
N GLY A 426 6.33 -1.17 -14.04
CA GLY A 426 7.34 -0.11 -14.12
C GLY A 426 8.63 -0.58 -14.80
N GLN A 427 8.81 -1.89 -14.98
CA GLN A 427 10.03 -2.44 -15.56
C GLN A 427 10.26 -1.89 -16.98
N GLY A 428 11.43 -1.31 -17.22
CA GLY A 428 11.84 -0.79 -18.52
C GLY A 428 11.17 0.54 -18.92
N VAL A 429 10.36 1.16 -18.07
CA VAL A 429 9.69 2.43 -18.40
C VAL A 429 10.75 3.49 -18.72
N GLY A 430 10.62 4.10 -19.91
CA GLY A 430 11.56 5.12 -20.40
C GLY A 430 13.00 4.62 -20.55
N SER A 431 13.24 3.31 -20.54
CA SER A 431 14.58 2.69 -20.54
C SER A 431 15.48 3.11 -19.35
N VAL A 432 14.88 3.63 -18.28
CA VAL A 432 15.61 4.20 -17.13
C VAL A 432 15.09 3.71 -15.78
N TRP A 433 14.00 2.94 -15.75
CA TRP A 433 13.40 2.39 -14.53
C TRP A 433 13.42 0.87 -14.56
N TYR A 434 13.90 0.26 -13.49
CA TYR A 434 14.04 -1.19 -13.44
C TYR A 434 13.83 -1.75 -12.03
N VAL A 435 13.23 -2.94 -11.94
CA VAL A 435 13.16 -3.70 -10.68
C VAL A 435 14.55 -4.09 -10.24
N ILE A 436 14.79 -4.21 -8.93
CA ILE A 436 16.15 -4.48 -8.43
C ILE A 436 16.33 -5.97 -8.19
N ASP A 437 17.26 -6.60 -8.90
CA ASP A 437 17.69 -7.97 -8.58
C ASP A 437 18.64 -7.94 -7.36
N PRO A 438 18.27 -8.54 -6.22
CA PRO A 438 19.11 -8.53 -5.03
C PRO A 438 20.37 -9.41 -5.14
N THR A 439 20.41 -10.32 -6.11
CA THR A 439 21.51 -11.27 -6.29
C THR A 439 22.69 -10.69 -7.08
N THR A 440 22.49 -9.57 -7.79
CA THR A 440 23.56 -8.91 -8.53
C THR A 440 24.37 -7.97 -7.61
N SER A 441 25.69 -7.96 -7.79
CA SER A 441 26.65 -7.26 -6.91
C SER A 441 26.95 -5.81 -7.31
N SER A 442 26.18 -5.20 -8.21
CA SER A 442 26.40 -3.82 -8.67
C SER A 442 25.07 -3.18 -9.14
N LYS A 443 25.07 -1.88 -9.45
CA LYS A 443 23.95 -1.03 -9.96
C LYS A 443 23.25 -1.53 -11.23
N GLN A 444 23.38 -2.80 -11.57
CA GLN A 444 22.80 -3.44 -12.72
C GLN A 444 21.67 -4.35 -12.24
N SER A 445 20.46 -3.79 -12.33
CA SER A 445 19.24 -4.58 -12.40
C SER A 445 19.35 -5.61 -13.53
N ALA A 446 18.64 -6.72 -13.40
CA ALA A 446 18.33 -7.67 -14.46
C ALA A 446 17.69 -6.96 -15.67
N ALA A 447 18.52 -6.38 -16.53
CA ALA A 447 18.21 -6.34 -17.94
C ALA A 447 18.18 -7.82 -18.37
N PRO A 448 17.09 -8.30 -19.00
CA PRO A 448 17.09 -9.66 -19.55
C PRO A 448 18.32 -9.79 -20.45
N GLU A 449 19.07 -10.89 -20.30
CA GLU A 449 20.15 -11.21 -21.20
C GLU A 449 19.61 -11.11 -22.63
N THR A 450 20.06 -10.08 -23.34
CA THR A 450 19.65 -9.86 -24.72
C THR A 450 20.19 -11.02 -25.54
N SER A 451 19.30 -11.87 -26.04
CA SER A 451 19.63 -12.67 -27.22
C SER A 451 20.18 -11.70 -28.26
N LYS A 452 21.37 -11.96 -28.81
CA LYS A 452 21.95 -11.14 -29.88
C LYS A 452 20.91 -10.99 -31.00
N GLY A 453 20.28 -9.82 -31.08
CA GLY A 453 19.30 -9.54 -32.11
C GLY A 453 19.94 -9.52 -33.50
N LYS A 454 19.11 -9.72 -34.52
CA LYS A 454 19.56 -9.76 -35.92
C LYS A 454 19.60 -8.34 -36.50
N ALA A 455 20.34 -8.17 -37.58
CA ALA A 455 20.37 -6.93 -38.35
C ALA A 455 19.38 -7.02 -39.52
N TYR A 456 18.49 -6.03 -39.61
CA TYR A 456 17.49 -5.88 -40.66
C TYR A 456 17.74 -4.61 -41.46
N ALA A 457 17.37 -4.61 -42.74
CA ALA A 457 17.44 -3.44 -43.61
C ALA A 457 16.03 -2.96 -43.97
N MET A 458 15.84 -1.65 -43.99
CA MET A 458 14.62 -0.97 -44.42
C MET A 458 14.99 0.12 -45.43
N ASP A 459 14.74 -0.12 -46.72
CA ASP A 459 14.92 0.94 -47.71
C ASP A 459 13.73 1.91 -47.67
N ILE A 460 14.01 3.20 -47.87
CA ILE A 460 13.03 4.25 -48.10
C ILE A 460 13.09 4.61 -49.58
N ALA A 461 12.06 4.26 -50.34
CA ALA A 461 12.03 4.43 -51.79
C ALA A 461 10.60 4.70 -52.29
N GLY A 462 10.46 5.59 -53.26
CA GLY A 462 9.18 5.99 -53.84
C GLY A 462 8.25 6.63 -52.81
N PHE A 463 8.79 7.47 -51.91
CA PHE A 463 8.05 8.09 -50.80
C PHE A 463 7.34 7.06 -49.91
N LYS A 464 8.01 5.93 -49.61
CA LYS A 464 7.48 4.86 -48.74
C LYS A 464 8.61 4.17 -47.98
N PHE A 465 8.28 3.64 -46.80
CA PHE A 465 9.07 2.57 -46.18
C PHE A 465 8.77 1.28 -46.95
N THR A 466 9.79 0.66 -47.54
CA THR A 466 9.61 -0.49 -48.46
C THR A 466 8.94 -1.69 -47.79
N GLN A 467 9.09 -1.83 -46.48
CA GLN A 467 8.33 -2.78 -45.65
C GLN A 467 7.42 -1.98 -44.71
N PRO A 468 6.10 -1.90 -44.98
CA PRO A 468 5.18 -1.14 -44.14
C PRO A 468 5.01 -1.75 -42.74
N GLU A 469 5.28 -3.06 -42.61
CA GLU A 469 5.36 -3.78 -41.35
C GLU A 469 6.59 -4.68 -41.36
N LEU A 470 7.43 -4.59 -40.32
CA LEU A 470 8.61 -5.44 -40.12
C LEU A 470 8.53 -6.06 -38.72
N THR A 471 8.62 -7.39 -38.62
CA THR A 471 8.73 -8.07 -37.33
C THR A 471 10.19 -8.42 -37.05
N VAL A 472 10.68 -8.10 -35.85
CA VAL A 472 12.07 -8.36 -35.43
C VAL A 472 12.10 -8.97 -34.03
N GLU A 473 13.17 -9.68 -33.68
CA GLU A 473 13.36 -10.18 -32.33
C GLU A 473 13.87 -9.06 -31.40
N VAL A 474 13.56 -9.15 -30.10
CA VAL A 474 14.14 -8.26 -29.07
C VAL A 474 15.68 -8.22 -29.20
N GLY A 475 16.24 -7.01 -29.23
CA GLY A 475 17.67 -6.76 -29.38
C GLY A 475 18.12 -6.49 -30.81
N SER A 476 17.22 -6.59 -31.80
CA SER A 476 17.56 -6.45 -33.21
C SER A 476 17.82 -5.00 -33.62
N THR A 477 18.60 -4.82 -34.68
CA THR A 477 18.83 -3.51 -35.29
C THR A 477 18.10 -3.40 -36.63
N VAL A 478 17.59 -2.21 -36.94
CA VAL A 478 17.01 -1.89 -38.25
C VAL A 478 17.76 -0.71 -38.83
N THR A 479 18.41 -0.93 -39.96
CA THR A 479 19.10 0.12 -40.72
C THR A 479 18.17 0.66 -41.79
N PHE A 480 17.78 1.92 -41.64
CA PHE A 480 16.99 2.65 -42.62
C PHE A 480 17.90 3.32 -43.63
N THR A 481 17.68 3.11 -44.93
CA THR A 481 18.49 3.73 -45.99
C THR A 481 17.61 4.49 -46.97
N ASN A 482 17.88 5.76 -47.20
CA ASN A 482 17.14 6.52 -48.21
C ASN A 482 17.66 6.22 -49.62
N LYS A 483 16.76 5.90 -50.55
CA LYS A 483 17.03 5.64 -51.98
C LYS A 483 16.31 6.62 -52.92
N ASP A 484 15.56 7.58 -52.38
CA ASP A 484 14.93 8.63 -53.16
C ASP A 484 15.95 9.73 -53.49
N LYS A 485 16.22 9.94 -54.78
CA LYS A 485 17.29 10.83 -55.27
C LYS A 485 17.15 12.31 -54.90
N ILE A 486 15.92 12.77 -54.64
CA ILE A 486 15.61 14.20 -54.46
C ILE A 486 15.03 14.46 -53.06
N ALA A 487 14.16 13.58 -52.57
CA ALA A 487 13.49 13.75 -51.28
C ALA A 487 14.37 13.25 -50.13
N LYS A 488 14.47 14.04 -49.07
CA LYS A 488 15.06 13.59 -47.79
C LYS A 488 13.96 13.01 -46.92
N HIS A 489 14.30 11.95 -46.18
CA HIS A 489 13.37 11.26 -45.31
C HIS A 489 13.97 10.97 -43.94
N ASN A 490 13.14 10.90 -42.92
CA ASN A 490 13.54 10.44 -41.60
C ASN A 490 12.51 9.45 -41.05
N VAL A 491 12.84 8.91 -39.88
CA VAL A 491 12.02 7.92 -39.19
C VAL A 491 11.77 8.45 -37.79
N VAL A 492 10.51 8.78 -37.49
CA VAL A 492 10.10 9.37 -36.21
C VAL A 492 8.96 8.58 -35.64
N SER A 493 9.10 8.14 -34.39
CA SER A 493 8.06 7.36 -33.71
C SER A 493 6.81 8.20 -33.44
N ASP A 494 5.63 7.60 -33.54
CA ASP A 494 4.38 8.23 -33.08
C ASP A 494 4.33 8.36 -31.54
N ALA A 495 4.94 7.41 -30.83
CA ALA A 495 5.00 7.41 -29.38
C ALA A 495 5.87 8.56 -28.85
N LEU A 496 5.39 9.23 -27.80
CA LEU A 496 6.10 10.32 -27.13
C LEU A 496 6.55 9.92 -25.72
N VAL A 497 7.78 10.29 -25.36
CA VAL A 497 8.36 10.21 -24.01
C VAL A 497 8.79 11.62 -23.61
N GLU A 498 8.28 12.12 -22.50
CA GLU A 498 8.54 13.50 -22.04
C GLU A 498 8.21 14.57 -23.12
N GLY A 499 7.18 14.33 -23.93
CA GLY A 499 6.76 15.23 -25.02
C GLY A 499 7.65 15.19 -26.28
N LYS A 500 8.62 14.28 -26.35
CA LYS A 500 9.51 14.08 -27.51
C LYS A 500 9.31 12.68 -28.12
N PRO A 501 9.56 12.48 -29.43
CA PRO A 501 9.50 11.16 -30.03
C PRO A 501 10.37 10.13 -29.29
N LEU A 502 9.84 8.94 -29.06
CA LEU A 502 10.55 7.77 -28.51
C LEU A 502 11.85 7.48 -29.27
N PHE A 503 11.83 7.66 -30.59
CA PHE A 503 13.04 7.77 -31.41
C PHE A 503 12.80 8.71 -32.60
N ALA A 504 13.86 9.33 -33.08
CA ALA A 504 13.87 10.14 -34.30
C ALA A 504 15.25 10.04 -34.97
N THR A 505 15.28 9.75 -36.27
CA THR A 505 16.52 9.84 -37.05
C THR A 505 16.71 11.25 -37.61
N PRO A 506 17.95 11.63 -38.00
CA PRO A 506 18.16 12.77 -38.88
C PRO A 506 17.43 12.60 -40.23
N LEU A 507 17.26 13.70 -40.97
CA LEU A 507 16.83 13.67 -42.37
C LEU A 507 17.94 13.12 -43.26
N LEU A 508 17.72 11.92 -43.77
CA LEU A 508 18.65 11.15 -44.61
C LEU A 508 18.54 11.63 -46.06
N ALA A 509 19.67 11.99 -46.67
CA ALA A 509 19.80 12.23 -48.11
C ALA A 509 19.93 10.91 -48.89
N ASP A 510 19.91 10.99 -50.22
CA ASP A 510 20.08 9.82 -51.10
C ASP A 510 21.35 9.03 -50.73
N GLY A 511 21.16 7.73 -50.45
CA GLY A 511 22.22 6.81 -50.05
C GLY A 511 22.61 6.84 -48.57
N GLU A 512 22.11 7.80 -47.78
CA GLU A 512 22.40 7.85 -46.34
C GLU A 512 21.58 6.83 -45.55
N SER A 513 22.19 6.30 -44.49
CA SER A 513 21.60 5.30 -43.62
C SER A 513 21.67 5.68 -42.15
N TYR A 514 20.70 5.22 -41.36
CA TYR A 514 20.70 5.31 -39.91
C TYR A 514 20.19 4.02 -39.27
N THR A 515 20.86 3.56 -38.22
CA THR A 515 20.53 2.30 -37.55
C THR A 515 19.89 2.57 -36.20
N LEU A 516 18.71 1.98 -35.98
CA LEU A 516 18.00 1.97 -34.70
C LEU A 516 18.04 0.57 -34.09
N THR A 517 18.20 0.49 -32.77
CA THR A 517 18.18 -0.77 -32.01
C THR A 517 16.88 -0.90 -31.23
N PHE A 518 16.22 -2.05 -31.32
CA PHE A 518 14.93 -2.31 -30.70
C PHE A 518 15.05 -3.35 -29.59
N ASN A 519 15.16 -2.86 -28.35
CA ASN A 519 15.47 -3.69 -27.18
C ASN A 519 14.25 -4.02 -26.31
N GLN A 520 13.03 -3.63 -26.69
CA GLN A 520 11.82 -3.94 -25.94
C GLN A 520 10.77 -4.57 -26.87
N PRO A 521 10.05 -5.61 -26.43
CA PRO A 521 8.95 -6.15 -27.20
C PRO A 521 7.82 -5.12 -27.27
N GLY A 522 7.12 -5.07 -28.40
CA GLY A 522 6.04 -4.12 -28.60
C GLY A 522 5.86 -3.69 -30.04
N GLU A 523 4.83 -2.90 -30.25
CA GLU A 523 4.49 -2.31 -31.54
C GLU A 523 4.99 -0.86 -31.60
N TYR A 524 5.89 -0.58 -32.54
CA TYR A 524 6.48 0.73 -32.77
C TYR A 524 5.97 1.27 -34.10
N THR A 525 4.98 2.16 -34.06
CA THR A 525 4.56 2.92 -35.25
C THR A 525 5.41 4.16 -35.42
N TYR A 526 5.71 4.49 -36.67
CA TYR A 526 6.56 5.61 -37.04
C TYR A 526 6.16 6.22 -38.39
N PHE A 527 6.59 7.44 -38.62
CA PHE A 527 6.31 8.21 -39.83
C PHE A 527 7.56 8.99 -40.29
N CYS A 528 7.48 9.53 -41.51
CA CYS A 528 8.46 10.50 -42.03
C CYS A 528 7.93 11.92 -41.81
N GLU A 529 8.68 12.79 -41.12
CA GLU A 529 8.22 14.13 -40.74
C GLU A 529 7.81 15.00 -41.94
N PRO A 530 8.61 15.12 -43.02
CA PRO A 530 8.19 15.85 -44.22
C PRO A 530 6.94 15.29 -44.91
N HIS A 531 6.58 14.03 -44.68
CA HIS A 531 5.53 13.30 -45.41
C HIS A 531 4.57 12.57 -44.46
N LYS A 532 4.24 13.19 -43.32
CA LYS A 532 3.55 12.55 -42.18
C LYS A 532 2.24 11.85 -42.53
N GLU A 533 1.48 12.40 -43.47
CA GLU A 533 0.17 11.85 -43.85
C GLU A 533 0.25 10.63 -44.76
N SER A 534 1.33 10.49 -45.54
CA SER A 534 1.45 9.46 -46.59
C SER A 534 2.53 8.41 -46.32
N MET A 535 3.48 8.69 -45.41
CA MET A 535 4.61 7.81 -45.09
C MET A 535 4.54 7.33 -43.64
N LYS A 536 3.99 6.14 -43.45
CA LYS A 536 3.89 5.47 -42.15
C LYS A 536 4.40 4.04 -42.24
N GLY A 537 4.98 3.55 -41.16
CA GLY A 537 5.47 2.19 -41.03
C GLY A 537 5.32 1.70 -39.60
N LYS A 538 5.53 0.41 -39.42
CA LYS A 538 5.47 -0.24 -38.12
C LYS A 538 6.57 -1.30 -37.97
N ILE A 539 7.18 -1.34 -36.79
CA ILE A 539 8.04 -2.44 -36.37
C ILE A 539 7.38 -3.16 -35.20
N ILE A 540 7.25 -4.48 -35.30
CA ILE A 540 6.76 -5.34 -34.21
C ILE A 540 7.96 -6.08 -33.64
N VAL A 541 8.27 -5.84 -32.37
CA VAL A 541 9.35 -6.52 -31.67
C VAL A 541 8.74 -7.64 -30.83
N LYS A 542 9.17 -8.88 -31.06
CA LYS A 542 8.65 -10.07 -30.37
C LYS A 542 9.74 -10.86 -29.68
#